data_AF-A0A7V4LZ35-F1
#
_entry.id   AF-A0A7V4LZ35-F1
#
_cell.length_a   1.000
_cell.length_b   1.000
_cell.length_c   1.000
_cell.angle_alpha   90.00
_cell.angle_beta   90.00
_cell.angle_gamma   90.00
#
_symmetry.space_group_name_H-M   'P 1'
#
loop_
_entity.id
_entity.type
_entity.pdbx_description
1 polymer ?
#
loop_
_entity_poly.entity_id
_entity_poly.type
_entity_poly.pdbx_seq_one_letter_code
_entity_poly.pdbx_strand_id
1 'polypeptide(L)'
;MNCEKARSWILLEQSGELSAMNSRRLARHLAVCTDCSRYRNDVLRLTRLATEHLPAEEPSEETIHRILDSAEKVRPGRLIRYQWFAARAVAWAALFVAIVGGAILLMPEQPEKRAGPEHNLSAIMAVVDENPPEEYHSRDAASRLEIERELGRHLLRIEGLLDEDLMAEVLL
;
A
#
# COMPACT_ATOMS: atom_id res chain seq x y z
N MET A 1 5.64 22.63 -9.75
CA MET A 1 7.09 22.47 -10.02
C MET A 1 7.43 23.35 -11.21
N ASN A 2 8.54 24.08 -11.18
CA ASN A 2 8.98 24.88 -12.32
C ASN A 2 9.70 23.99 -13.37
N CYS A 3 9.73 24.46 -14.62
CA CYS A 3 10.28 23.67 -15.74
C CYS A 3 11.79 23.43 -15.60
N GLU A 4 12.52 24.35 -14.98
CA GLU A 4 13.97 24.23 -14.75
C GLU A 4 14.30 23.04 -13.84
N LYS A 5 13.61 22.92 -12.70
CA LYS A 5 13.77 21.77 -11.80
C LYS A 5 13.34 20.47 -12.47
N ALA A 6 12.29 20.50 -13.29
CA ALA A 6 11.86 19.34 -14.06
C ALA A 6 12.95 18.87 -15.03
N ARG A 7 13.65 19.79 -15.72
CA ARG A 7 14.77 19.46 -16.62
C ARG A 7 15.93 18.82 -15.87
N SER A 8 16.32 19.38 -14.72
CA SER A 8 17.33 18.75 -13.85
C SER A 8 16.91 17.34 -13.43
N TRP A 9 15.66 17.15 -13.03
CA TRP A 9 15.15 15.82 -12.66
C TRP A 9 15.08 14.84 -13.82
N ILE A 10 14.83 15.29 -15.04
CA ILE A 10 14.90 14.43 -16.24
C ILE A 10 16.31 13.88 -16.43
N LEU A 11 17.34 14.72 -16.23
CA LEU A 11 18.73 14.28 -16.32
C LEU A 11 19.09 13.28 -15.20
N LEU A 12 18.64 13.55 -13.97
CA LEU A 12 18.83 12.62 -12.85
C LEU A 12 18.05 11.30 -13.02
N GLU A 13 16.89 11.33 -13.70
CA GLU A 13 16.15 10.11 -14.04
C GLU A 13 16.96 9.25 -15.03
N GLN A 14 17.69 9.87 -15.96
CA GLN A 14 18.56 9.15 -16.91
C GLN A 14 19.79 8.53 -16.25
N SER A 15 20.36 9.16 -15.22
CA SER A 15 21.47 8.57 -14.45
C SER A 15 21.02 7.53 -13.41
N GLY A 16 19.70 7.43 -13.16
CA GLY A 16 19.15 6.56 -12.11
C GLY A 16 19.29 7.13 -10.69
N GLU A 17 19.71 8.39 -10.55
CA GLU A 17 19.92 9.06 -9.26
C GLU A 17 18.64 9.73 -8.72
N LEU A 18 17.56 9.75 -9.51
CA LEU A 18 16.30 10.35 -9.08
C LEU A 18 15.53 9.43 -8.13
N SER A 19 15.29 9.90 -6.89
CA SER A 19 14.50 9.16 -5.91
C SER A 19 13.06 8.86 -6.38
N ALA A 20 12.48 7.74 -5.90
CA ALA A 20 11.14 7.30 -6.29
C ALA A 20 10.03 8.33 -6.00
N MET A 21 10.15 9.10 -4.92
CA MET A 21 9.22 10.19 -4.63
C MET A 21 9.32 11.30 -5.68
N ASN A 22 10.55 11.67 -6.08
CA ASN A 22 10.76 12.72 -7.08
C ASN A 22 10.38 12.24 -8.48
N SER A 23 10.61 10.98 -8.83
CA SER A 23 10.13 10.38 -10.08
C SER A 23 8.60 10.48 -10.21
N ARG A 24 7.83 10.16 -9.15
CA ARG A 24 6.37 10.34 -9.15
C ARG A 24 5.93 11.80 -9.32
N ARG A 25 6.68 12.74 -8.73
CA ARG A 25 6.42 14.19 -8.91
C ARG A 25 6.77 14.66 -10.32
N LEU A 26 7.86 14.16 -10.91
CA LEU A 26 8.25 14.41 -12.29
C LEU A 26 7.19 13.89 -13.26
N ALA A 27 6.74 12.65 -13.09
CA ALA A 27 5.70 12.03 -13.93
C ALA A 27 4.41 12.87 -13.98
N ARG A 28 3.95 13.38 -12.83
CA ARG A 28 2.79 14.29 -12.78
C ARG A 28 3.02 15.60 -13.55
N HIS A 29 4.23 16.15 -13.50
CA HIS A 29 4.54 17.36 -14.26
C HIS A 29 4.61 17.10 -15.76
N LEU A 30 5.22 15.98 -16.18
CA LEU A 30 5.31 15.58 -17.59
C LEU A 30 3.95 15.30 -18.22
N ALA A 31 2.96 14.87 -17.44
CA ALA A 31 1.59 14.68 -17.90
C ALA A 31 0.89 15.99 -18.30
N VAL A 32 1.37 17.14 -17.84
CA VAL A 32 0.74 18.46 -18.07
C VAL A 32 1.62 19.37 -18.93
N CYS A 33 2.94 19.32 -18.76
CA CYS A 33 3.89 20.21 -19.42
C CYS A 33 4.45 19.60 -20.71
N THR A 34 3.95 20.03 -21.86
CA THR A 34 4.39 19.55 -23.19
C THR A 34 5.87 19.84 -23.48
N ASP A 35 6.39 20.97 -23.00
CA ASP A 35 7.78 21.36 -23.24
C ASP A 35 8.77 20.45 -22.50
N CYS A 36 8.47 20.11 -21.23
CA CYS A 36 9.29 19.17 -20.48
C CYS A 36 9.16 17.74 -21.01
N SER A 37 7.99 17.35 -21.51
CA SER A 37 7.79 16.06 -22.21
C SER A 37 8.64 15.98 -23.50
N ARG A 38 8.63 17.03 -24.32
CA ARG A 38 9.48 17.13 -25.51
C ARG A 38 10.96 17.04 -25.14
N TYR A 39 11.40 17.82 -24.16
CA TYR A 39 12.78 17.79 -23.67
C TYR A 39 13.21 16.38 -23.23
N ARG A 40 12.36 15.66 -22.48
CA ARG A 40 12.65 14.26 -22.10
C ARG A 40 12.83 13.35 -23.30
N ASN A 41 11.98 13.49 -24.32
CA ASN A 41 12.08 12.70 -25.54
C ASN A 41 13.34 13.04 -26.34
N ASP A 42 13.74 14.31 -26.38
CA ASP A 42 14.99 14.74 -27.02
C ASP A 42 16.21 14.15 -26.31
N VAL A 43 16.23 14.18 -24.97
CA VAL A 43 17.28 13.52 -24.17
C VAL A 43 17.34 12.02 -24.47
N LEU A 44 16.21 11.32 -24.43
CA LEU A 44 16.15 9.88 -24.74
C LEU A 44 16.64 9.56 -26.16
N ARG A 45 16.30 10.41 -27.14
CA ARG A 45 16.76 10.27 -28.52
C ARG A 45 18.27 10.46 -28.62
N LEU A 46 18.83 11.48 -27.96
CA LEU A 46 20.27 11.73 -27.92
C LEU A 46 21.02 10.59 -27.24
N THR A 47 20.52 10.09 -26.11
CA THR A 47 21.11 8.93 -25.42
C THR A 47 21.15 7.72 -26.34
N ARG A 48 20.06 7.42 -27.06
CA ARG A 48 20.02 6.31 -28.02
C ARG A 48 21.06 6.48 -29.13
N LEU A 49 21.10 7.65 -29.77
CA LEU A 49 22.07 7.93 -30.83
C LEU A 49 23.51 7.82 -30.32
N ALA A 50 23.77 8.27 -29.09
CA ALA A 50 25.07 8.13 -28.45
C ALA A 50 25.42 6.64 -28.25
N THR A 51 24.49 5.82 -27.75
CA THR A 51 24.71 4.37 -27.58
C THR A 51 24.93 3.64 -28.91
N GLU A 52 24.25 4.05 -29.99
CA GLU A 52 24.38 3.42 -31.31
C GLU A 52 25.69 3.77 -32.03
N HIS A 53 26.23 4.98 -31.81
CA HIS A 53 27.36 5.49 -32.58
C HIS A 53 28.68 5.58 -31.80
N LEU A 54 28.64 5.57 -30.46
CA LEU A 54 29.86 5.53 -29.67
C LEU A 54 30.33 4.07 -29.55
N PRO A 55 31.61 3.78 -29.82
CA PRO A 55 32.16 2.47 -29.54
C PRO A 55 32.08 2.23 -28.04
N ALA A 56 31.16 1.36 -27.63
CA ALA A 56 31.10 0.87 -26.26
C ALA A 56 32.06 -0.32 -26.14
N GLU A 57 32.92 -0.28 -25.13
CA GLU A 57 33.73 -1.45 -24.80
C GLU A 57 32.80 -2.53 -24.24
N GLU A 58 32.87 -3.73 -24.82
CA GLU A 58 32.06 -4.84 -24.33
C GLU A 58 32.48 -5.17 -22.88
N PRO A 59 31.52 -5.34 -21.97
CA PRO A 59 31.85 -5.74 -20.60
C PRO A 59 32.54 -7.11 -20.63
N SER A 60 33.50 -7.32 -19.73
CA SER A 60 34.18 -8.61 -19.64
C SER A 60 33.19 -9.74 -19.34
N GLU A 61 33.47 -10.95 -19.84
CA GLU A 61 32.65 -12.14 -19.56
C GLU A 61 32.42 -12.34 -18.07
N GLU A 62 33.43 -12.08 -17.24
CA GLU A 62 33.33 -12.15 -15.78
C GLU A 62 32.28 -11.17 -15.22
N THR A 63 32.24 -9.95 -15.75
CA THR A 63 31.24 -8.93 -15.35
C THR A 63 29.84 -9.39 -15.72
N ILE A 64 29.67 -9.94 -16.92
CA ILE A 64 28.37 -10.49 -17.37
C ILE A 64 27.94 -11.63 -16.44
N HIS A 65 28.83 -12.57 -16.13
CA HIS A 65 28.54 -13.67 -15.21
C HIS A 65 28.15 -13.19 -13.81
N ARG A 66 28.88 -12.22 -13.24
CA ARG A 66 28.53 -11.64 -11.92
C ARG A 66 27.17 -10.95 -11.92
N ILE A 67 26.80 -10.27 -13.01
CA ILE A 67 25.48 -9.63 -13.16
C ILE A 67 24.39 -10.71 -13.20
N LEU A 68 24.57 -11.78 -13.99
CA LEU A 68 23.61 -12.88 -14.08
C LEU A 68 23.42 -13.60 -12.74
N ASP A 69 24.51 -13.93 -12.05
CA ASP A 69 24.49 -14.54 -10.72
C ASP A 69 23.78 -13.65 -9.70
N SER A 70 24.01 -12.33 -9.77
CA SER A 70 23.37 -11.36 -8.88
C SER A 70 21.88 -11.22 -9.19
N ALA A 71 21.50 -11.21 -10.46
CA ALA A 71 20.11 -11.15 -10.89
C ALA A 71 19.31 -12.39 -10.47
N GLU A 72 19.94 -13.57 -10.46
CA GLU A 72 19.30 -14.79 -9.98
C GLU A 72 19.00 -14.73 -8.47
N LYS A 73 19.93 -14.18 -7.69
CA LYS A 73 19.75 -13.99 -6.23
C LYS A 73 18.67 -12.96 -5.90
N VAL A 74 18.50 -11.94 -6.74
CA VAL A 74 17.52 -10.86 -6.56
C VAL A 74 16.14 -11.22 -7.14
N ARG A 75 15.92 -12.47 -7.60
CA ARG A 75 14.63 -12.91 -8.16
C ARG A 75 13.46 -12.45 -7.25
N PRO A 76 12.53 -11.61 -7.76
CA PRO A 76 11.42 -11.05 -6.98
C PRO A 76 10.29 -12.10 -6.77
N GLY A 77 10.67 -13.33 -6.39
CA GLY A 77 9.76 -14.45 -6.24
C GLY A 77 8.72 -14.26 -5.13
N ARG A 78 8.93 -13.32 -4.19
CA ARG A 78 7.97 -13.06 -3.11
C ARG A 78 6.80 -12.15 -3.54
N LEU A 79 7.06 -11.09 -4.30
CA LEU A 79 6.02 -10.11 -4.66
C LEU A 79 5.03 -10.67 -5.68
N ILE A 80 5.51 -11.41 -6.68
CA ILE A 80 4.65 -12.01 -7.71
C ILE A 80 3.76 -13.10 -7.12
N ARG A 81 4.26 -13.88 -6.15
CA ARG A 81 3.45 -14.88 -5.45
C ARG A 81 2.31 -14.24 -4.67
N TYR A 82 2.59 -13.14 -3.96
CA TYR A 82 1.59 -12.49 -3.12
C TYR A 82 0.44 -11.89 -3.93
N GLN A 83 0.74 -11.30 -5.10
CA GLN A 83 -0.29 -10.79 -6.01
C GLN A 83 -1.21 -11.90 -6.55
N TRP A 84 -0.67 -13.08 -6.81
CA TRP A 84 -1.47 -14.21 -7.29
C TRP A 84 -2.41 -14.77 -6.21
N PHE A 85 -1.96 -14.81 -4.95
CA PHE A 85 -2.82 -15.18 -3.82
C PHE A 85 -3.86 -14.10 -3.51
N ALA A 86 -3.49 -12.82 -3.58
CA ALA A 86 -4.40 -11.70 -3.37
C ALA A 86 -5.53 -11.68 -4.41
N ALA A 87 -5.21 -11.88 -5.70
CA ALA A 87 -6.21 -11.97 -6.76
C ALA A 87 -7.20 -13.13 -6.53
N ARG A 88 -6.72 -14.29 -6.06
CA ARG A 88 -7.58 -15.41 -5.69
C ARG A 88 -8.47 -15.09 -4.49
N ALA A 89 -7.93 -14.45 -3.46
CA ALA A 89 -8.70 -14.06 -2.28
C ALA A 89 -9.86 -13.11 -2.64
N VAL A 90 -9.61 -12.14 -3.54
CA VAL A 90 -10.66 -11.23 -4.03
C VAL A 90 -11.75 -11.98 -4.80
N ALA A 91 -11.39 -12.93 -5.65
CA ALA A 91 -12.36 -13.75 -6.38
C ALA A 91 -13.24 -14.59 -5.45
N TRP A 92 -12.65 -15.21 -4.43
CA TRP A 92 -13.39 -15.97 -3.40
C TRP A 92 -14.30 -15.07 -2.57
N ALA A 93 -13.84 -13.88 -2.18
CA ALA A 93 -14.66 -12.92 -1.45
C ALA A 93 -15.88 -12.46 -2.27
N ALA A 94 -15.69 -12.17 -3.55
CA ALA A 94 -16.79 -11.81 -4.45
C ALA A 94 -17.82 -12.94 -4.61
N LEU A 95 -17.34 -14.19 -4.75
CA LEU A 95 -18.21 -15.36 -4.81
C LEU A 95 -19.00 -15.55 -3.51
N PHE A 96 -18.35 -15.39 -2.35
CA PHE A 96 -19.01 -15.51 -1.05
C PHE A 96 -20.11 -14.45 -0.88
N VAL A 97 -19.83 -13.19 -1.23
CA VAL A 97 -20.82 -12.10 -1.20
C VAL A 97 -22.00 -12.40 -2.13
N ALA A 98 -21.76 -12.94 -3.33
CA ALA A 98 -22.83 -13.32 -4.25
C ALA A 98 -23.70 -14.47 -3.69
N ILE A 99 -23.09 -15.45 -3.03
CA ILE A 99 -23.83 -16.57 -2.42
C ILE A 99 -24.65 -16.08 -1.22
N VAL A 100 -24.07 -15.32 -0.30
CA VAL A 100 -24.78 -14.82 0.88
C VAL A 100 -25.85 -13.81 0.49
N GLY A 101 -25.54 -12.87 -0.41
CA GLY A 101 -26.53 -11.91 -0.92
C GLY A 101 -27.66 -12.59 -1.67
N GLY A 102 -27.35 -13.61 -2.49
CA GLY A 102 -28.35 -14.43 -3.16
C GLY A 102 -29.22 -15.22 -2.18
N ALA A 103 -28.63 -15.80 -1.14
CA ALA A 103 -29.36 -16.54 -0.11
C ALA A 103 -30.30 -15.64 0.70
N ILE A 104 -29.89 -14.39 1.02
CA ILE A 104 -30.74 -13.41 1.71
C ILE A 104 -31.92 -12.99 0.81
N LEU A 105 -31.69 -12.78 -0.48
CA LEU A 105 -32.75 -12.43 -1.43
C LEU A 105 -33.72 -13.58 -1.71
N LEU A 106 -33.23 -14.83 -1.66
CA LEU A 106 -34.02 -16.03 -1.89
C LEU A 106 -34.65 -16.58 -0.61
N MET A 107 -34.31 -16.04 0.58
CA MET A 107 -35.02 -16.39 1.80
C MET A 107 -36.46 -15.92 1.63
N PRO A 108 -37.43 -16.85 1.50
CA PRO A 108 -38.82 -16.46 1.48
C PRO A 108 -39.08 -15.70 2.78
N GLU A 109 -39.70 -14.53 2.68
CA GLU A 109 -40.26 -13.83 3.85
C GLU A 109 -40.99 -14.89 4.66
N GLN A 110 -40.39 -15.29 5.80
CA GLN A 110 -41.02 -16.28 6.65
C GLN A 110 -42.38 -15.66 6.96
N PRO A 111 -43.49 -16.29 6.55
CA PRO A 111 -44.80 -15.75 6.79
C PRO A 111 -44.86 -15.56 8.30
N GLU A 112 -44.91 -14.28 8.68
CA GLU A 112 -44.94 -13.80 10.04
C GLU A 112 -45.93 -14.71 10.76
N LYS A 113 -45.42 -15.67 11.53
CA LYS A 113 -46.26 -16.53 12.36
C LYS A 113 -46.74 -15.60 13.46
N ARG A 114 -47.79 -14.84 13.15
CA ARG A 114 -48.67 -14.15 14.09
C ARG A 114 -49.45 -15.21 14.88
N ALA A 115 -48.71 -16.10 15.53
CA ALA A 115 -49.13 -16.74 16.75
C ALA A 115 -48.32 -16.00 17.81
N GLY A 116 -48.86 -14.88 18.28
CA GLY A 116 -48.23 -14.13 19.35
C GLY A 116 -48.03 -15.06 20.54
N PRO A 117 -46.81 -15.20 21.07
CA PRO A 117 -46.66 -15.25 22.49
C PRO A 117 -46.79 -13.81 22.96
N GLU A 118 -47.70 -13.57 23.89
CA GLU A 118 -47.64 -12.42 24.76
C GLU A 118 -46.27 -12.46 25.46
N HIS A 119 -45.27 -11.85 24.82
CA HIS A 119 -43.94 -11.68 25.40
C HIS A 119 -44.10 -10.62 26.48
N ASN A 120 -44.37 -11.14 27.68
CA ASN A 120 -44.19 -10.52 28.99
C ASN A 120 -42.96 -9.60 28.98
N LEU A 121 -43.19 -8.32 28.70
CA LEU A 121 -42.26 -7.23 28.97
C LEU A 121 -41.81 -7.23 30.44
N SER A 122 -42.61 -7.81 31.33
CA SER A 122 -42.30 -8.07 32.73
C SER A 122 -41.12 -9.04 32.94
N ALA A 123 -40.91 -10.03 32.07
CA ALA A 123 -39.80 -10.98 32.20
C ALA A 123 -38.45 -10.36 31.79
N ILE A 124 -38.46 -9.40 30.85
CA ILE A 124 -37.26 -8.64 30.48
C ILE A 124 -36.96 -7.58 31.54
N MET A 125 -37.98 -6.94 32.14
CA MET A 125 -37.78 -6.04 33.28
C MET A 125 -37.24 -6.77 34.52
N ALA A 126 -37.67 -8.00 34.81
CA ALA A 126 -37.17 -8.77 35.94
C ALA A 126 -35.68 -9.15 35.83
N VAL A 127 -35.18 -9.41 34.61
CA VAL A 127 -33.76 -9.72 34.38
C VAL A 127 -32.87 -8.46 34.39
N VAL A 128 -33.44 -7.30 34.08
CA VAL A 128 -32.74 -6.00 34.12
C VAL A 128 -32.69 -5.42 35.54
N ASP A 129 -33.61 -5.80 36.44
CA ASP A 129 -33.66 -5.29 37.82
C ASP A 129 -32.75 -6.08 38.79
N GLU A 130 -32.43 -7.34 38.50
CA GLU A 130 -31.58 -8.19 39.37
C GLU A 130 -30.07 -8.06 39.13
N ASN A 131 -29.63 -7.31 38.13
CA ASN A 131 -28.23 -6.92 37.97
C ASN A 131 -28.16 -5.38 37.84
N PRO A 132 -28.03 -4.63 38.95
CA PRO A 132 -27.49 -3.29 38.84
C PRO A 132 -26.17 -3.41 38.07
N PRO A 133 -25.88 -2.51 37.11
CA PRO A 133 -24.58 -2.51 36.46
C PRO A 133 -23.54 -2.32 37.56
N GLU A 134 -22.91 -3.42 38.00
CA GLU A 134 -21.63 -3.39 38.67
C GLU A 134 -20.78 -2.44 37.86
N GLU A 135 -20.26 -1.44 38.58
CA GLU A 135 -19.41 -0.38 38.10
C GLU A 135 -18.79 -0.74 36.77
N TYR A 136 -19.27 -0.08 35.71
CA TYR A 136 -18.50 0.06 34.50
C TYR A 136 -17.26 0.85 34.92
N HIS A 137 -16.30 0.15 35.52
CA HIS A 137 -15.00 0.68 35.90
C HIS A 137 -14.54 1.39 34.64
N SER A 138 -14.46 2.71 34.78
CA SER A 138 -13.89 3.61 33.79
C SER A 138 -12.55 3.02 33.42
N ARG A 139 -12.57 2.20 32.37
CA ARG A 139 -11.41 1.48 31.89
C ARG A 139 -10.46 2.58 31.47
N ASP A 140 -9.47 2.70 32.32
CA ASP A 140 -8.63 3.86 32.57
C ASP A 140 -8.39 4.67 31.30
N ALA A 141 -8.78 5.95 31.27
CA ALA A 141 -8.54 6.80 30.10
C ALA A 141 -7.04 6.83 29.73
N ALA A 142 -6.16 6.59 30.72
CA ALA A 142 -4.73 6.38 30.52
C ALA A 142 -4.43 5.16 29.63
N SER A 143 -5.12 4.03 29.82
CA SER A 143 -4.91 2.81 29.03
C SER A 143 -5.32 2.96 27.56
N ARG A 144 -6.37 3.75 27.27
CA ARG A 144 -6.73 4.09 25.87
C ARG A 144 -5.66 4.94 25.18
N LEU A 145 -5.13 5.93 25.90
CA LEU A 145 -4.09 6.83 25.39
C LEU A 145 -2.77 6.09 25.12
N GLU A 146 -2.48 5.06 25.91
CA GLU A 146 -1.29 4.22 25.75
C GLU A 146 -1.42 3.29 24.54
N ILE A 147 -2.59 2.69 24.32
CA ILE A 147 -2.88 1.87 23.13
C ILE A 147 -2.82 2.72 21.85
N GLU A 148 -3.37 3.93 21.87
CA GLU A 148 -3.30 4.85 20.71
C GLU A 148 -1.86 5.27 20.38
N ARG A 149 -1.03 5.52 21.40
CA ARG A 149 0.40 5.82 21.21
C ARG A 149 1.19 4.63 20.67
N GLU A 150 0.91 3.43 21.16
CA GLU A 150 1.56 2.20 20.69
C GLU A 150 1.19 1.92 19.22
N LEU A 151 -0.08 2.12 18.85
CA LEU A 151 -0.54 1.97 17.47
C LEU A 151 0.11 3.01 16.53
N GLY A 152 0.27 4.25 16.99
CA GLY A 152 0.98 5.31 16.26
C GLY A 152 2.44 4.97 15.99
N ARG A 153 3.16 4.40 16.98
CA ARG A 153 4.54 3.94 16.80
C ARG A 153 4.65 2.80 15.78
N HIS A 154 3.71 1.85 15.79
CA HIS A 154 3.70 0.76 14.82
C HIS A 154 3.40 1.22 13.39
N LEU A 155 2.49 2.18 13.21
CA LEU A 155 2.19 2.73 11.88
C LEU A 155 3.37 3.49 11.29
N LEU A 156 4.07 4.30 12.11
CA LEU A 156 5.26 5.03 11.66
C LEU A 156 6.44 4.10 11.32
N ARG A 157 6.56 2.95 12.00
CA ARG A 157 7.56 1.92 11.67
C ARG A 157 7.25 1.22 10.34
N ILE A 158 5.98 0.98 10.02
CA ILE A 158 5.57 0.32 8.76
C ILE A 158 5.75 1.24 7.55
N GLU A 159 5.58 2.56 7.71
CA GLU A 159 5.79 3.53 6.63
C GLU A 159 7.26 3.89 6.36
N GLY A 160 8.22 3.31 7.09
CA GLY A 160 9.65 3.56 6.88
C GLY A 160 10.09 4.99 7.25
N LEU A 161 9.35 5.64 8.16
CA LEU A 161 9.60 7.01 8.62
C LEU A 161 10.44 7.08 9.91
N LEU A 162 10.66 5.94 10.55
CA LEU A 162 11.54 5.76 11.72
C LEU A 162 12.58 4.69 11.40
N ASP A 163 13.48 4.95 10.44
CA ASP A 163 14.73 4.20 10.39
C ASP A 163 15.61 4.75 11.51
N GLU A 164 15.74 3.98 12.60
CA GLU A 164 16.64 4.33 13.72
C GLU A 164 18.10 4.44 13.26
N ASP A 165 18.46 3.77 12.15
CA ASP A 165 19.78 3.89 11.51
C ASP A 165 20.02 5.28 10.88
N LEU A 166 18.97 5.98 10.42
CA LEU A 166 19.09 7.32 9.82
C LEU A 166 19.22 8.43 10.88
N MET A 167 18.77 8.20 12.11
CA MET A 167 18.92 9.17 13.20
C MET A 167 20.30 9.09 13.87
N ALA A 168 20.99 7.95 13.78
CA ALA A 168 22.36 7.79 14.28
C ALA A 168 23.38 8.52 13.39
N GLU A 169 23.11 8.68 12.09
CA GLU A 169 24.04 9.28 11.12
C GLU A 169 23.92 10.82 11.03
N VAL A 170 22.89 11.42 11.62
CA VAL A 170 22.67 12.89 11.64
C VAL A 170 23.23 13.56 12.91
N LEU A 171 23.64 12.77 13.92
CA LEU A 171 24.17 13.25 15.19
C LEU A 171 25.70 13.07 15.35
N LEU A 172 26.41 12.70 14.28
CA LEU A 172 27.87 12.69 14.18
C LEU A 172 28.35 13.77 13.21
#